data_AF-A0A8C6M3V6-F1
#
_entry.id   AF-A0A8C6M3V6-F1
#
_cell.length_a   1.000
_cell.length_b   1.000
_cell.length_c   1.000
_cell.angle_alpha   90.00
_cell.angle_beta   90.00
_cell.angle_gamma   90.00
#
_symmetry.space_group_name_H-M   'P 1'
#
loop_
_entity.id
_entity.type
_entity.pdbx_description
1 polymer ?
#
loop_
_entity_poly.entity_id
_entity_poly.type
_entity_poly.pdbx_seq_one_letter_code
_entity_poly.pdbx_strand_id
1 'polypeptide(L)'
;HCSAVFYYNNKFCLCDSISPAELMMTTTFRTAERHGYAVEVSPFVPHRVACATSQYYGITGCGSLFVLDQTKSGVALVGSWAWGDGLFDVTWSEANEHVLVAAGGDGSLQLWDTTNQNAPLRVVKEHAQE
;
A
#
# COMPACT_ATOMS: atom_id res chain seq x y z
N HIS A 1 1.94 11.25 16.00
CA HIS A 1 3.13 11.23 15.14
C HIS A 1 2.62 11.19 13.71
N CYS A 2 2.67 12.32 12.99
CA CYS A 2 2.04 12.43 11.68
C CYS A 2 3.10 12.14 10.61
N SER A 3 3.13 10.90 10.12
CA SER A 3 3.88 10.55 8.91
C SER A 3 3.04 11.00 7.73
N ALA A 4 3.49 12.00 6.97
CA ALA A 4 2.85 12.40 5.74
C ALA A 4 3.39 11.52 4.60
N VAL A 5 2.51 10.75 3.96
CA VAL A 5 2.88 10.00 2.76
C VAL A 5 2.48 10.82 1.54
N PHE A 6 3.46 11.21 0.74
CA PHE A 6 3.23 11.92 -0.51
C PHE A 6 3.45 10.99 -1.69
N TYR A 7 2.53 11.05 -2.64
CA TYR A 7 2.64 10.34 -3.90
C TYR A 7 2.81 11.34 -5.06
N TYR A 8 3.94 11.27 -5.78
CA TYR A 8 4.21 12.11 -6.95
C TYR A 8 5.15 11.40 -7.92
N ASN A 9 4.78 11.29 -9.21
CA ASN A 9 5.60 10.67 -10.27
C ASN A 9 6.13 9.25 -9.94
N ASN A 10 5.26 8.31 -9.57
CA ASN A 10 5.60 6.90 -9.30
C ASN A 10 6.58 6.71 -8.14
N LYS A 11 6.50 7.62 -7.15
CA LYS A 11 7.33 7.60 -5.96
C LYS A 11 6.46 7.72 -4.72
N PHE A 12 6.65 6.79 -3.79
CA PHE A 12 6.19 6.94 -2.42
C PHE A 12 7.23 7.66 -1.62
N CYS A 13 6.86 8.80 -1.04
CA CYS A 13 7.69 9.56 -0.12
C CYS A 13 7.05 9.49 1.27
N LEU A 14 7.69 8.79 2.19
CA LEU A 14 7.34 8.80 3.61
C LEU A 14 8.09 9.95 4.29
N CYS A 15 7.35 10.87 4.90
CA CYS A 15 7.91 12.02 5.63
C CYS A 15 7.42 11.99 7.08
N ASP A 16 8.31 11.74 8.03
CA ASP A 16 7.99 11.88 9.45
C ASP A 16 8.15 13.34 9.91
N SER A 17 7.20 13.83 10.71
CA SER A 17 7.37 15.08 11.46
C SER A 17 8.38 14.84 12.60
N ILE A 18 9.66 15.11 12.34
CA ILE A 18 10.74 15.01 13.34
C ILE A 18 11.06 16.43 13.87
N SER A 19 11.46 16.51 15.14
CA SER A 19 11.86 17.77 15.80
C SER A 19 12.93 18.52 14.97
N PRO A 20 13.00 19.86 15.03
CA PRO A 20 13.87 20.67 14.15
C PRO A 20 15.38 20.38 14.21
N ALA A 21 15.84 19.51 15.12
CA ALA A 21 17.24 19.09 15.23
C ALA A 21 17.61 17.86 14.35
N GLU A 22 16.63 17.10 13.86
CA GLU A 22 16.84 15.96 12.96
C GLU A 22 16.22 16.28 11.59
N LEU A 23 17.08 16.44 10.59
CA LEU A 23 16.71 16.75 9.20
C LEU A 23 15.59 15.81 8.71
N MET A 24 14.58 16.36 8.04
CA MET A 24 13.55 15.58 7.34
C MET A 24 14.21 14.58 6.38
N MET A 25 14.27 13.31 6.77
CA MET A 25 14.77 12.24 5.90
C MET A 25 13.62 11.71 5.05
N THR A 26 13.45 12.31 3.87
CA THR A 26 12.55 11.77 2.84
C THR A 26 13.18 10.52 2.24
N THR A 27 12.56 9.37 2.45
CA THR A 27 12.95 8.14 1.76
C THR A 27 11.95 7.82 0.66
N THR A 28 12.46 7.38 -0.50
CA THR A 28 11.63 7.00 -1.64
C THR A 28 11.67 5.50 -1.92
N PHE A 29 10.49 4.86 -1.99
CA PHE A 29 10.31 3.56 -2.63
C PHE A 29 9.81 3.75 -4.06
N ARG A 30 10.45 3.09 -5.03
CA ARG A 30 10.09 3.19 -6.45
C ARG A 30 9.56 1.86 -6.94
N THR A 31 8.41 1.90 -7.59
CA THR A 31 7.79 0.77 -8.27
C THR A 31 7.88 1.00 -9.76
N ALA A 32 8.36 0.01 -10.52
CA ALA A 32 8.43 0.13 -11.98
C ALA A 32 7.01 0.09 -12.55
N GLU A 33 6.67 1.06 -13.41
CA GLU A 33 5.42 1.11 -14.19
C GLU A 33 4.12 1.11 -13.38
N ARG A 34 4.19 1.38 -12.08
CA ARG A 34 3.02 1.40 -11.17
C ARG A 34 2.79 2.78 -10.59
N HIS A 35 1.51 3.10 -10.44
CA HIS A 35 1.04 4.36 -9.91
C HIS A 35 0.33 4.10 -8.58
N GLY A 36 0.70 4.83 -7.54
CA GLY A 36 0.05 4.79 -6.23
C GLY A 36 -1.32 5.47 -6.23
N TYR A 37 -2.28 4.83 -5.57
CA TYR A 37 -3.64 5.33 -5.43
C TYR A 37 -4.04 5.55 -3.98
N ALA A 38 -3.67 4.62 -3.09
CA ALA A 38 -3.92 4.73 -1.67
C ALA A 38 -2.74 4.22 -0.85
N VAL A 39 -2.60 4.77 0.35
CA VAL A 39 -1.59 4.38 1.33
C VAL A 39 -2.16 4.54 2.73
N GLU A 40 -1.97 3.53 3.57
CA GLU A 40 -2.45 3.53 4.94
C GLU A 40 -1.35 3.04 5.89
N VAL A 41 -1.16 3.77 6.99
CA VAL A 41 -0.22 3.40 8.06
C VAL A 41 -0.86 2.30 8.91
N SER A 42 -0.06 1.27 9.27
CA SER A 42 -0.53 0.22 10.16
C SER A 42 -0.92 0.79 11.53
N PRO A 43 -2.10 0.45 12.07
CA PRO A 43 -2.51 0.86 13.40
C PRO A 43 -1.76 0.10 14.52
N PHE A 44 -1.08 -1.00 14.19
CA PHE A 44 -0.40 -1.87 15.16
C PHE A 44 1.12 -1.79 15.10
N VAL A 45 1.68 -1.75 13.89
CA VAL A 45 3.13 -1.81 13.69
C VAL A 45 3.64 -0.41 13.32
N PRO A 46 4.40 0.25 14.21
CA PRO A 46 4.97 1.56 13.92
C PRO A 46 5.83 1.50 12.64
N HIS A 47 5.75 2.56 11.83
CA HIS A 47 6.53 2.71 10.59
C HIS A 47 6.19 1.72 9.47
N ARG A 48 5.16 0.88 9.63
CA ARG A 48 4.63 0.03 8.56
C ARG A 48 3.53 0.73 7.80
N VAL A 49 3.56 0.63 6.48
CA VAL A 49 2.51 1.15 5.60
C VAL A 49 2.08 0.10 4.58
N ALA A 50 0.80 0.10 4.21
CA ALA A 50 0.26 -0.64 3.07
C ALA A 50 -0.04 0.34 1.94
N CYS A 51 0.12 -0.09 0.70
CA CYS A 51 -0.10 0.75 -0.47
C CYS A 51 -0.74 -0.01 -1.63
N ALA A 52 -1.85 0.53 -2.13
CA ALA A 52 -2.49 0.11 -3.37
C ALA A 52 -1.92 0.87 -4.57
N THR A 53 -1.63 0.12 -5.64
CA THR A 53 -1.10 0.68 -6.88
C THR A 53 -1.76 0.06 -8.11
N SER A 54 -1.71 0.79 -9.22
CA SER A 54 -2.22 0.36 -10.53
C SER A 54 -1.24 0.69 -11.66
N GLN A 55 -1.15 -0.18 -12.66
CA GLN A 55 -0.46 0.13 -13.92
C GLN A 55 -1.23 1.15 -14.75
N TYR A 56 -0.56 1.73 -15.75
CA TYR A 56 -1.15 2.60 -16.78
C TYR A 56 -2.14 3.65 -16.25
N TYR A 57 -1.79 4.31 -15.14
CA TYR A 57 -2.63 5.32 -14.49
C TYR A 57 -4.04 4.83 -14.15
N GLY A 58 -4.19 3.54 -13.82
CA GLY A 58 -5.47 2.96 -13.42
C GLY A 58 -6.50 2.82 -14.53
N ILE A 59 -6.14 3.13 -15.78
CA ILE A 59 -7.03 3.01 -16.94
C ILE A 59 -7.15 1.55 -17.35
N THR A 60 -6.05 0.80 -17.24
CA THR A 60 -5.96 -0.62 -17.59
C THR A 60 -4.75 -1.25 -16.90
N GLY A 61 -4.61 -2.57 -17.02
CA GLY A 61 -3.47 -3.32 -16.50
C GLY A 61 -3.68 -3.84 -15.09
N CYS A 62 -2.58 -4.31 -14.47
CA CYS A 62 -2.64 -5.02 -13.20
C CYS A 62 -2.33 -4.11 -12.01
N GLY A 63 -2.93 -4.42 -10.87
CA GLY A 63 -2.67 -3.77 -9.60
C GLY A 63 -1.56 -4.45 -8.81
N SER A 64 -1.03 -3.74 -7.83
CA SER A 64 -0.19 -4.37 -6.79
C SER A 64 -0.39 -3.72 -5.45
N LEU A 65 -0.51 -4.58 -4.45
CA LEU A 65 -0.49 -4.24 -3.05
C LEU A 65 0.93 -4.39 -2.54
N PHE A 66 1.47 -3.34 -1.93
CA PHE A 66 2.76 -3.35 -1.25
C PHE A 66 2.55 -3.16 0.26
N VAL A 67 3.30 -3.91 1.06
CA VAL A 67 3.49 -3.61 2.48
C VAL A 67 4.97 -3.29 2.68
N LEU A 68 5.22 -2.15 3.29
CA LEU A 68 6.53 -1.52 3.38
C LEU A 68 6.83 -1.12 4.82
N ASP A 69 8.08 -1.30 5.25
CA ASP A 69 8.57 -0.77 6.52
C ASP A 69 9.53 0.39 6.27
N GLN A 70 9.30 1.50 6.96
CA GLN A 70 10.28 2.58 7.00
C GLN A 70 11.35 2.26 8.04
N THR A 71 12.61 2.29 7.61
CA THR A 71 13.81 2.03 8.40
C THR A 71 14.71 3.27 8.38
N LYS A 72 15.68 3.33 9.29
CA LYS A 72 16.68 4.42 9.31
C LYS A 72 17.50 4.52 8.02
N SER A 73 17.68 3.40 7.33
CA SER A 73 18.45 3.30 6.07
C SER A 73 17.59 3.46 4.82
N GLY A 74 16.26 3.46 4.96
CA GLY A 74 15.33 3.66 3.86
C GLY A 74 14.04 2.83 3.97
N VAL A 75 13.42 2.47 2.85
CA VAL A 75 12.16 1.70 2.83
C VAL A 75 12.47 0.24 2.48
N ALA A 76 12.02 -0.68 3.32
CA ALA A 76 12.13 -2.12 3.11
C ALA A 76 10.79 -2.71 2.64
N LEU A 77 10.84 -3.62 1.68
CA LEU A 77 9.68 -4.37 1.22
C LEU A 77 9.39 -5.53 2.17
N VAL A 78 8.22 -5.53 2.78
CA VAL A 78 7.73 -6.63 3.65
C VAL A 78 7.00 -7.66 2.81
N GLY A 79 6.13 -7.20 1.91
CA GLY A 79 5.35 -8.08 1.04
C GLY A 79 4.81 -7.34 -0.17
N SER A 80 4.61 -8.08 -1.26
CA SER A 80 4.04 -7.56 -2.50
C SER A 80 3.14 -8.61 -3.11
N TRP A 81 1.93 -8.21 -3.48
CA TRP A 81 0.95 -9.09 -4.13
C TRP A 81 0.40 -8.42 -5.37
N ALA A 82 0.32 -9.17 -6.47
CA ALA A 82 -0.26 -8.69 -7.72
C ALA A 82 -1.76 -9.01 -7.77
N TRP A 83 -2.52 -8.15 -8.43
CA TRP A 83 -3.94 -8.36 -8.72
C TRP A 83 -4.22 -8.19 -10.22
N GLY A 84 -5.21 -8.91 -10.74
CA GLY A 84 -5.52 -8.95 -12.17
C GLY A 84 -5.99 -7.61 -12.75
N ASP A 85 -6.51 -6.73 -11.90
CA ASP A 85 -6.95 -5.37 -12.24
C ASP A 85 -6.26 -4.34 -11.31
N GLY A 86 -6.36 -3.06 -11.62
CA GLY A 86 -5.85 -1.96 -10.81
C GLY A 86 -6.37 -2.01 -9.37
N LEU A 87 -5.51 -1.69 -8.40
CA LEU A 87 -5.91 -1.48 -7.01
C LEU A 87 -5.97 0.01 -6.70
N PHE A 88 -7.06 0.44 -6.09
CA PHE A 88 -7.40 1.86 -5.90
C PHE A 88 -7.49 2.29 -4.45
N ASP A 89 -7.79 1.35 -3.54
CA ASP A 89 -7.85 1.62 -2.12
C ASP A 89 -7.24 0.48 -1.30
N VAL A 90 -6.80 0.79 -0.09
CA VAL A 90 -6.26 -0.19 0.87
C VAL A 90 -6.56 0.24 2.30
N THR A 91 -6.94 -0.71 3.15
CA THR A 91 -7.11 -0.46 4.59
C THR A 91 -6.68 -1.63 5.47
N TRP A 92 -6.11 -1.34 6.63
CA TRP A 92 -5.76 -2.36 7.62
C TRP A 92 -6.98 -2.81 8.41
N SER A 93 -7.00 -4.07 8.83
CA SER A 93 -7.98 -4.53 9.81
C SER A 93 -7.69 -3.85 11.15
N GLU A 94 -8.71 -3.30 11.82
CA GLU A 94 -8.58 -2.80 13.19
C GLU A 94 -8.54 -3.92 14.25
N ALA A 95 -8.73 -5.18 13.84
CA ALA A 95 -8.79 -6.34 14.74
C ALA A 95 -7.59 -7.28 14.61
N ASN A 96 -6.80 -7.18 13.54
CA ASN A 96 -5.67 -8.08 13.28
C ASN A 96 -4.56 -7.36 12.51
N GLU A 97 -3.36 -7.30 13.11
CA GLU A 97 -2.19 -6.60 12.57
C GLU A 97 -1.66 -7.14 11.24
N HIS A 98 -2.01 -8.38 10.91
CA HIS A 98 -1.55 -9.02 9.69
C HIS A 98 -2.54 -8.92 8.54
N VAL A 99 -3.77 -8.45 8.80
CA VAL A 99 -4.85 -8.50 7.84
C VAL A 99 -5.14 -7.12 7.27
N LEU A 100 -5.34 -7.05 5.96
CA LEU A 100 -5.71 -5.82 5.27
C LEU A 100 -6.63 -6.13 4.09
N VAL A 101 -7.39 -5.14 3.64
CA VAL A 101 -8.26 -5.22 2.46
C VAL A 101 -7.76 -4.29 1.39
N ALA A 102 -7.79 -4.72 0.13
CA ALA A 102 -7.58 -3.86 -1.04
C ALA A 102 -8.81 -3.88 -1.96
N ALA A 103 -9.10 -2.74 -2.59
CA ALA A 103 -10.19 -2.60 -3.55
C ALA A 103 -9.66 -2.59 -4.98
N GLY A 104 -10.21 -3.45 -5.84
CA GLY A 104 -9.82 -3.61 -7.24
C GLY A 104 -10.83 -3.00 -8.22
N GLY A 105 -10.33 -2.58 -9.39
CA GLY A 105 -11.14 -2.05 -10.49
C GLY A 105 -12.09 -3.05 -11.13
N ASP A 106 -11.92 -4.34 -10.84
CA ASP A 106 -12.84 -5.39 -11.27
C ASP A 106 -14.05 -5.57 -10.33
N GLY A 107 -14.35 -4.55 -9.50
CA GLY A 107 -15.44 -4.55 -8.53
C GLY A 107 -15.20 -5.47 -7.32
N SER A 108 -13.97 -5.94 -7.12
CA SER A 108 -13.64 -6.87 -6.04
C SER A 108 -12.98 -6.20 -4.84
N LEU A 109 -13.23 -6.78 -3.66
CA LEU A 109 -12.48 -6.53 -2.44
C LEU A 109 -11.67 -7.79 -2.10
N GLN A 110 -10.37 -7.65 -1.95
CA GLN A 110 -9.48 -8.77 -1.61
C GLN A 110 -8.97 -8.61 -0.19
N LEU A 111 -9.17 -9.64 0.63
CA LEU A 111 -8.64 -9.75 1.98
C LEU A 111 -7.28 -10.44 1.92
N TRP A 112 -6.25 -9.78 2.43
CA TRP A 112 -4.86 -10.26 2.43
C TRP A 112 -4.38 -10.50 3.84
N ASP A 113 -3.48 -11.47 3.98
CA ASP A 113 -2.71 -11.72 5.20
C ASP A 113 -1.23 -11.54 4.87
N THR A 114 -0.59 -10.61 5.55
CA THR A 114 0.82 -10.26 5.36
C THR A 114 1.79 -11.39 5.71
N THR A 115 1.35 -12.39 6.47
CA THR A 115 2.12 -13.60 6.77
C THR A 115 2.00 -14.66 5.68
N ASN A 116 1.04 -14.53 4.77
CA ASN A 116 0.80 -15.46 3.67
C ASN A 116 1.09 -14.81 2.31
N GLN A 117 2.16 -15.26 1.65
CA GLN A 117 2.61 -14.67 0.39
C GLN A 117 1.91 -15.22 -0.86
N ASN A 118 1.07 -16.24 -0.75
CA ASN A 118 0.64 -17.01 -1.93
C ASN A 118 -0.61 -16.45 -2.62
N ALA A 119 -1.63 -16.07 -1.86
CA ALA A 119 -2.94 -15.70 -2.39
C ALA A 119 -3.75 -14.90 -1.37
N PRO A 120 -4.74 -14.12 -1.80
CA PRO A 120 -5.65 -13.47 -0.86
C PRO A 120 -6.42 -14.55 -0.07
N LEU A 121 -6.65 -14.29 1.22
CA LEU A 121 -7.45 -15.16 2.08
C LEU A 121 -8.89 -15.26 1.57
N ARG A 122 -9.42 -14.18 1.00
CA ARG A 122 -10.77 -14.10 0.47
C ARG A 122 -10.84 -13.04 -0.61
N VAL A 123 -11.70 -13.28 -1.61
CA VAL A 123 -12.08 -12.30 -2.62
C VAL A 123 -13.59 -12.20 -2.59
N VAL A 124 -14.10 -10.98 -2.42
CA VAL A 124 -15.54 -10.66 -2.44
C VAL A 124 -15.81 -9.87 -3.72
N LYS A 125 -16.72 -10.35 -4.55
CA LYS A 125 -17.19 -9.67 -5.77
C LYS A 125 -18.67 -9.42 -5.65
N GLU A 126 -19.01 -8.34 -4.94
CA GLU A 126 -20.40 -7.93 -4.76
C GLU A 126 -20.73 -6.65 -5.54
N HIS A 127 -19.71 -5.88 -5.94
CA HIS A 127 -19.91 -4.70 -6.77
C HIS A 127 -19.87 -5.09 -8.25
N ALA A 128 -21.04 -5.27 -8.85
CA ALA A 128 -21.19 -5.70 -10.24
C ALA A 128 -21.40 -4.53 -11.22
N GLN A 129 -21.42 -3.28 -10.76
CA GLN A 129 -21.81 -2.14 -11.59
C GLN A 129 -21.25 -0.82 -11.06
N GLU A 130 -20.48 -0.14 -11.91
CA GLU A 130 -20.21 1.30 -11.86
C GLU A 130 -21.14 2.03 -12.83
#